data_AF-A0A6N6SWR8-F1
#
_entry.id   AF-A0A6N6SWR8-F1
#
_cell.length_a   1.000
_cell.length_b   1.000
_cell.length_c   1.000
_cell.angle_alpha   90.00
_cell.angle_beta   90.00
_cell.angle_gamma   90.00
#
_symmetry.space_group_name_H-M   'P 1'
#
loop_
_entity.id
_entity.type
_entity.pdbx_description
1 polymer ?
#
loop_
_entity_poly.entity_id
_entity_poly.type
_entity_poly.pdbx_seq_one_letter_code
_entity_poly.pdbx_strand_id
1 'polypeptide(L)'
;MSVQGSLFMSASCQQLDHTAPPRSGPDKSRHGRPSRRIGLLRRFSRNEDGGVAMLFGLLVIPLTAFVGLAVDFGRVYSIASHNQVALDSAALAAGRVAQVETSDVVNKASAAATTYFNQSKPKDVVISTLEFSPNAAQTQFTVTATSWVRTPFLGALNFLFHQGSDAAAPAGCQGNHYACMKITTTATAELKAGGNGESSLEISMVLDVTGSMSGSAGSGQTKLEALKLAAKDLIDIVVWDDQSGATSKLAIVPFADAVNVGSATLANSVRGNLKTGSCLTSSSPCTSWTWGTPATWYKFTKASGSGSYTYKVSDRCVSERTGTNAYTDVAPSAAADKIGPVYAGTNGTTDCSMVDTSDAEINSIQPLSSDKTMLKRRIDKLDYAGSTAGHIGAAWGWYMLSPNWGSYWSSSSSIPQPYGTDKLKKIMILMTDGDYNTQFCKGARAKDSYNALINCNGTNGSSNTQAATLCTNMKASPNNVEIFTIGFMVSSSAKTRLQACATDSSHYYDASSGDALRAAFRDIALKISTLRLTQ
;
A
#
# COMPACT_ATOMS: atom_id res chain seq x y z
N MET A 1 -21.10 -7.39 7.18
CA MET A 1 -22.52 -7.64 7.49
C MET A 1 -22.61 -9.02 8.12
N SER A 2 -23.12 -9.06 9.36
CA SER A 2 -23.71 -10.15 10.19
C SER A 2 -23.36 -11.62 9.84
N VAL A 3 -23.04 -12.52 10.77
CA VAL A 3 -23.72 -12.80 12.05
C VAL A 3 -22.75 -13.45 13.06
N GLN A 4 -22.82 -13.02 14.33
CA GLN A 4 -22.18 -13.64 15.49
C GLN A 4 -23.04 -14.78 16.06
N GLY A 5 -22.39 -15.83 16.56
CA GLY A 5 -23.01 -16.86 17.40
C GLY A 5 -22.11 -17.21 18.58
N SER A 6 -22.53 -16.82 19.78
CA SER A 6 -22.01 -17.32 21.06
C SER A 6 -23.05 -17.04 22.12
N LEU A 7 -23.56 -18.08 22.80
CA LEU A 7 -23.91 -17.99 24.23
C LEU A 7 -24.15 -19.38 24.82
N PHE A 8 -23.49 -19.56 25.96
CA PHE A 8 -23.37 -20.75 26.77
C PHE A 8 -24.23 -20.57 28.04
N MET A 9 -24.76 -21.72 28.51
CA MET A 9 -24.86 -22.16 29.91
C MET A 9 -25.87 -21.56 30.91
N SER A 10 -26.56 -22.53 31.55
CA SER A 10 -26.77 -22.68 33.02
C SER A 10 -27.80 -21.75 33.69
N ALA A 11 -28.65 -22.14 34.65
CA ALA A 11 -29.12 -23.38 35.28
C ALA A 11 -30.15 -22.92 36.35
N SER A 12 -31.07 -23.80 36.80
CA SER A 12 -31.40 -24.05 38.23
C SER A 12 -32.85 -24.51 38.50
N CYS A 13 -32.96 -25.56 39.34
CA CYS A 13 -33.95 -25.86 40.42
C CYS A 13 -35.46 -25.94 40.09
N GLN A 14 -36.31 -26.79 40.71
CA GLN A 14 -36.25 -27.57 41.95
C GLN A 14 -37.50 -28.51 42.07
N GLN A 15 -37.37 -29.61 42.84
CA GLN A 15 -38.36 -30.30 43.71
C GLN A 15 -39.66 -30.93 43.16
N LEU A 16 -40.33 -31.92 43.78
CA LEU A 16 -40.06 -33.16 44.56
C LEU A 16 -41.45 -33.74 44.97
N ASP A 17 -41.49 -35.01 45.40
CA ASP A 17 -42.52 -35.67 46.25
C ASP A 17 -43.89 -36.07 45.65
N HIS A 18 -44.56 -37.19 46.01
CA HIS A 18 -44.29 -38.37 46.84
C HIS A 18 -45.45 -39.39 46.67
N THR A 19 -45.26 -40.61 47.21
CA THR A 19 -46.24 -41.61 47.70
C THR A 19 -46.71 -42.79 46.81
N ALA A 20 -46.60 -43.99 47.41
CA ALA A 20 -47.18 -45.30 47.07
C ALA A 20 -48.26 -45.66 48.14
N PRO A 21 -48.85 -46.89 48.30
CA PRO A 21 -48.95 -48.15 47.52
C PRO A 21 -50.44 -48.63 47.42
N PRO A 22 -50.92 -49.93 47.28
CA PRO A 22 -50.64 -51.12 48.11
C PRO A 22 -50.62 -52.52 47.41
N ARG A 23 -50.51 -53.58 48.23
CA ARG A 23 -50.28 -55.03 47.97
C ARG A 23 -51.57 -55.90 47.88
N SER A 24 -51.46 -57.11 47.31
CA SER A 24 -52.10 -58.35 47.82
C SER A 24 -51.49 -59.64 47.21
N GLY A 25 -51.11 -60.65 48.02
CA GLY A 25 -50.69 -62.02 47.61
C GLY A 25 -51.88 -63.01 47.58
N PRO A 26 -51.72 -64.36 47.78
CA PRO A 26 -50.53 -65.22 47.88
C PRO A 26 -50.63 -66.58 47.10
N ASP A 27 -49.60 -67.43 47.20
CA ASP A 27 -49.68 -68.87 47.56
C ASP A 27 -48.97 -69.95 46.68
N LYS A 28 -48.19 -70.78 47.40
CA LYS A 28 -47.82 -72.21 47.24
C LYS A 28 -47.21 -72.84 45.96
N SER A 29 -45.98 -73.34 46.18
CA SER A 29 -45.61 -74.78 46.23
C SER A 29 -44.68 -75.38 45.14
N ARG A 30 -43.59 -75.96 45.66
CA ARG A 30 -42.93 -77.25 45.36
C ARG A 30 -42.19 -77.52 44.02
N HIS A 31 -40.96 -78.00 44.23
CA HIS A 31 -40.21 -79.06 43.52
C HIS A 31 -39.40 -78.71 42.26
N GLY A 32 -38.08 -78.61 42.44
CA GLY A 32 -37.16 -79.72 42.12
C GLY A 32 -36.70 -79.90 40.65
N ARG A 33 -35.39 -79.67 40.47
CA ARG A 33 -34.41 -80.37 39.60
C ARG A 33 -34.11 -79.83 38.18
N PRO A 34 -32.90 -80.12 37.65
CA PRO A 34 -32.07 -79.14 36.94
C PRO A 34 -31.83 -79.47 35.46
N SER A 35 -31.17 -78.53 34.79
CA SER A 35 -30.38 -78.69 33.56
C SER A 35 -31.12 -78.95 32.22
N ARG A 36 -30.96 -78.02 31.28
CA ARG A 36 -30.56 -78.31 29.88
C ARG A 36 -30.29 -77.02 29.09
N ARG A 37 -29.10 -76.44 29.31
CA ARG A 37 -28.50 -75.43 28.40
C ARG A 37 -27.75 -76.14 27.26
N ILE A 38 -28.43 -76.94 26.43
CA ILE A 38 -27.81 -77.57 25.22
C ILE A 38 -28.76 -77.47 24.00
N GLY A 39 -29.69 -76.51 24.00
CA GLY A 39 -30.67 -76.34 22.90
C GLY A 39 -30.40 -75.19 21.92
N LEU A 40 -29.70 -74.12 22.35
CA LEU A 40 -29.60 -72.90 21.54
C LEU A 40 -28.52 -72.98 20.44
N LEU A 41 -27.35 -73.55 20.76
CA LEU A 41 -26.22 -73.64 19.81
C LEU A 41 -26.49 -74.64 18.67
N ARG A 42 -27.33 -75.65 18.92
CA ARG A 42 -27.69 -76.66 17.91
C ARG A 42 -28.77 -76.19 16.92
N ARG A 43 -29.46 -75.07 17.22
CA ARG A 43 -30.35 -74.37 16.28
C ARG A 43 -29.60 -73.37 15.40
N PHE A 44 -28.40 -72.92 15.80
CA PHE A 44 -27.57 -72.05 14.97
C PHE A 44 -26.84 -72.79 13.84
N SER A 45 -26.46 -74.07 14.03
CA SER A 45 -25.74 -74.83 13.00
C SER A 45 -26.62 -75.41 11.89
N ARG A 46 -27.94 -75.17 11.93
CA ARG A 46 -28.93 -75.76 11.02
C ARG A 46 -29.76 -74.73 10.26
N ASN A 47 -29.39 -73.45 10.35
CA ASN A 47 -30.08 -72.36 9.68
C ASN A 47 -29.27 -71.93 8.44
N GLU A 48 -29.86 -72.08 7.25
CA GLU A 48 -29.22 -71.77 5.96
C GLU A 48 -29.22 -70.25 5.65
N ASP A 49 -29.81 -69.42 6.53
CA ASP A 49 -29.75 -67.95 6.46
C ASP A 49 -28.33 -67.36 6.62
N GLY A 50 -27.33 -68.20 6.96
CA GLY A 50 -25.92 -67.80 7.10
C GLY A 50 -25.23 -67.39 5.80
N GLY A 51 -25.82 -67.69 4.63
CA GLY A 51 -25.27 -67.24 3.34
C GLY A 51 -25.20 -65.72 3.23
N VAL A 52 -26.18 -65.00 3.77
CA VAL A 52 -26.21 -63.53 3.80
C VAL A 52 -25.12 -62.98 4.72
N ALA A 53 -24.86 -63.63 5.86
CA ALA A 53 -23.78 -63.22 6.77
C ALA A 53 -22.39 -63.42 6.16
N MET A 54 -22.18 -64.50 5.40
CA MET A 54 -20.92 -64.73 4.67
C MET A 54 -20.71 -63.73 3.53
N LEU A 55 -21.76 -63.45 2.74
CA LEU A 55 -21.72 -62.41 1.70
C LEU A 55 -21.49 -61.01 2.28
N PHE A 56 -22.17 -60.67 3.37
CA PHE A 56 -21.99 -59.40 4.07
C PHE A 56 -20.58 -59.27 4.63
N GLY A 57 -20.04 -60.31 5.27
CA GLY A 57 -18.66 -60.31 5.78
C GLY A 57 -17.61 -60.11 4.68
N LEU A 58 -17.81 -60.75 3.51
CA LEU A 58 -16.94 -60.57 2.35
C LEU A 58 -17.10 -59.21 1.66
N LEU A 59 -18.30 -58.62 1.65
CA LEU A 59 -18.58 -57.31 1.03
C LEU A 59 -18.19 -56.12 1.92
N VAL A 60 -18.19 -56.29 3.25
CA VAL A 60 -17.77 -55.24 4.18
C VAL A 60 -16.30 -54.86 3.98
N ILE A 61 -15.43 -55.82 3.65
CA ILE A 61 -13.99 -55.57 3.42
C ILE A 61 -13.75 -54.60 2.24
N PRO A 62 -14.23 -54.86 1.01
CA PRO A 62 -14.06 -53.91 -0.10
C PRO A 62 -14.80 -52.60 0.14
N LEU A 63 -16.00 -52.61 0.75
CA LEU A 63 -16.74 -51.39 1.04
C LEU A 63 -16.00 -50.46 2.02
N THR A 64 -15.46 -51.03 3.10
CA THR A 64 -14.66 -50.26 4.06
C THR A 64 -13.34 -49.77 3.45
N ALA A 65 -12.71 -50.56 2.58
CA ALA A 65 -11.54 -50.13 1.82
C ALA A 65 -11.85 -48.93 0.91
N PHE A 66 -12.97 -48.95 0.17
CA PHE A 66 -13.38 -47.82 -0.67
C PHE A 66 -13.67 -46.55 0.14
N VAL A 67 -14.35 -46.67 1.28
CA VAL A 67 -14.60 -45.53 2.18
C VAL A 67 -13.28 -45.00 2.74
N GLY A 68 -12.39 -45.87 3.19
CA GLY A 68 -11.07 -45.50 3.71
C GLY A 68 -10.21 -44.77 2.68
N LEU A 69 -10.21 -45.25 1.43
CA LEU A 69 -9.53 -44.59 0.30
C LEU A 69 -10.10 -43.20 0.06
N ALA A 70 -11.43 -43.06 0.04
CA ALA A 70 -12.08 -41.76 -0.18
C ALA A 70 -11.70 -40.73 0.91
N VAL A 71 -11.64 -41.16 2.17
CA VAL A 71 -11.24 -40.30 3.29
C VAL A 71 -9.78 -39.87 3.18
N ASP A 72 -8.86 -40.80 2.90
CA ASP A 72 -7.43 -40.47 2.74
C ASP A 72 -7.21 -39.52 1.55
N PHE A 73 -7.86 -39.77 0.40
CA PHE A 73 -7.79 -38.88 -0.76
C PHE A 73 -8.36 -37.49 -0.47
N GLY A 74 -9.50 -37.40 0.22
CA GLY A 74 -10.09 -36.13 0.61
C GLY A 74 -9.15 -35.31 1.52
N ARG A 75 -8.47 -35.99 2.45
CA ARG A 75 -7.49 -35.36 3.34
C ARG A 75 -6.25 -34.88 2.59
N VAL A 76 -5.70 -35.71 1.71
CA VAL A 76 -4.56 -35.36 0.84
C VAL A 76 -4.89 -34.13 -0.01
N TYR A 77 -6.07 -34.11 -0.63
CA TYR A 77 -6.49 -32.99 -1.48
C TYR A 77 -6.68 -31.69 -0.70
N SER A 78 -7.33 -31.76 0.46
CA SER A 78 -7.49 -30.60 1.35
C SER A 78 -6.13 -30.03 1.78
N ILE A 79 -5.19 -30.89 2.18
CA ILE A 79 -3.84 -30.45 2.57
C ILE A 79 -3.08 -29.88 1.37
N ALA A 80 -3.20 -30.46 0.17
CA ALA A 80 -2.58 -29.93 -1.04
C ALA A 80 -3.06 -28.51 -1.34
N SER A 81 -4.37 -28.26 -1.26
CA SER A 81 -4.95 -26.92 -1.45
C SER A 81 -4.46 -25.91 -0.43
N HIS A 82 -4.43 -26.27 0.86
CA HIS A 82 -3.91 -25.38 1.90
C HIS A 82 -2.40 -25.12 1.78
N ASN A 83 -1.64 -26.15 1.38
CA ASN A 83 -0.21 -26.01 1.11
C ASN A 83 0.06 -25.06 -0.06
N GLN A 84 -0.78 -25.08 -1.11
CA GLN A 84 -0.64 -24.14 -2.22
C GLN A 84 -0.79 -22.68 -1.74
N VAL A 85 -1.80 -22.38 -0.91
CA VAL A 85 -2.00 -21.02 -0.38
C VAL A 85 -0.83 -20.57 0.51
N ALA A 86 -0.29 -21.47 1.33
CA ALA A 86 0.89 -21.21 2.14
C ALA A 86 2.14 -20.97 1.28
N LEU A 87 2.28 -21.72 0.18
CA LEU A 87 3.41 -21.63 -0.75
C LEU A 87 3.35 -20.35 -1.58
N ASP A 88 2.17 -19.94 -2.05
CA ASP A 88 1.94 -18.68 -2.76
C ASP A 88 2.35 -17.48 -1.88
N SER A 89 1.99 -17.52 -0.60
CA SER A 89 2.38 -16.52 0.39
C SER A 89 3.90 -16.49 0.62
N ALA A 90 4.52 -17.67 0.67
CA ALA A 90 5.96 -17.81 0.82
C ALA A 90 6.74 -17.31 -0.41
N ALA A 91 6.28 -17.64 -1.61
CA ALA A 91 6.86 -17.18 -2.87
C ALA A 91 6.76 -15.65 -3.01
N LEU A 92 5.61 -15.07 -2.64
CA LEU A 92 5.42 -13.62 -2.62
C LEU A 92 6.36 -12.94 -1.61
N ALA A 93 6.50 -13.49 -0.40
CA ALA A 93 7.41 -12.97 0.61
C ALA A 93 8.88 -13.03 0.15
N ALA A 94 9.27 -14.11 -0.53
CA ALA A 94 10.60 -14.26 -1.10
C ALA A 94 10.85 -13.22 -2.20
N GLY A 95 9.90 -13.06 -3.14
CA GLY A 95 9.97 -12.05 -4.19
C GLY A 95 10.07 -10.63 -3.62
N ARG A 96 9.34 -10.34 -2.54
CA ARG A 96 9.40 -9.04 -1.85
C ARG A 96 10.78 -8.76 -1.26
N VAL A 97 11.40 -9.73 -0.58
CA VAL A 97 12.75 -9.56 -0.02
C VAL A 97 13.77 -9.39 -1.14
N ALA A 98 13.61 -10.15 -2.22
CA ALA A 98 14.50 -10.03 -3.36
C ALA A 98 14.44 -8.68 -4.09
N GLN A 99 13.33 -7.93 -3.98
CA GLN A 99 13.22 -6.58 -4.53
C GLN A 99 13.92 -5.51 -3.67
N VAL A 100 13.98 -5.71 -2.35
CA VAL A 100 14.42 -4.66 -1.40
C VAL A 100 15.91 -4.79 -1.06
N GLU A 101 16.43 -6.01 -1.10
CA GLU A 101 17.80 -6.32 -0.73
C GLU A 101 18.73 -6.17 -1.93
N THR A 102 19.85 -5.45 -1.75
CA THR A 102 20.88 -5.26 -2.79
C THR A 102 22.08 -6.17 -2.58
N SER A 103 22.17 -6.83 -1.43
CA SER A 103 23.23 -7.78 -1.08
C SER A 103 22.63 -9.04 -0.47
N ASP A 104 23.20 -10.19 -0.84
CA ASP A 104 22.78 -11.51 -0.35
C ASP A 104 21.29 -11.84 -0.58
N VAL A 105 20.78 -11.39 -1.73
CA VAL A 105 19.38 -11.51 -2.18
C VAL A 105 18.83 -12.92 -1.99
N VAL A 106 19.57 -13.94 -2.45
CA VAL A 106 19.11 -15.34 -2.49
C VAL A 106 18.94 -15.91 -1.08
N ASN A 107 19.90 -15.67 -0.18
CA ASN A 107 19.84 -16.22 1.19
C ASN A 107 18.75 -15.52 2.02
N LYS A 108 18.60 -14.21 1.88
CA LYS A 108 17.55 -13.46 2.58
C LYS A 108 16.16 -13.80 2.06
N ALA A 109 15.99 -13.91 0.74
CA ALA A 109 14.72 -14.27 0.12
C ALA A 109 14.29 -15.70 0.48
N SER A 110 15.21 -16.66 0.46
CA SER A 110 14.93 -18.04 0.88
C SER A 110 14.63 -18.16 2.37
N ALA A 111 15.30 -17.40 3.24
CA ALA A 111 15.00 -17.35 4.67
C ALA A 111 13.60 -16.77 4.94
N ALA A 112 13.20 -15.73 4.20
CA ALA A 112 11.86 -15.16 4.28
C ALA A 112 10.80 -16.15 3.80
N ALA A 113 10.99 -16.78 2.64
CA ALA A 113 10.10 -17.83 2.12
C ALA A 113 9.88 -18.92 3.17
N THR A 114 10.96 -19.39 3.80
CA THR A 114 10.93 -20.43 4.83
C THR A 114 10.15 -20.01 6.06
N THR A 115 10.31 -18.76 6.50
CA THR A 115 9.60 -18.22 7.67
C THR A 115 8.09 -18.15 7.41
N TYR A 116 7.67 -17.57 6.28
CA TYR A 116 6.26 -17.42 5.94
C TYR A 116 5.58 -18.77 5.65
N PHE A 117 6.28 -19.68 4.98
CA PHE A 117 5.79 -21.04 4.75
C PHE A 117 5.57 -21.80 6.07
N ASN A 118 6.54 -21.75 7.00
CA ASN A 118 6.44 -22.44 8.27
C ASN A 118 5.35 -21.88 9.20
N GLN A 119 5.03 -20.59 9.09
CA GLN A 119 3.90 -19.99 9.82
C GLN A 119 2.54 -20.40 9.24
N SER A 120 2.47 -20.59 7.92
CA SER A 120 1.21 -20.80 7.21
C SER A 120 0.89 -22.27 6.94
N LYS A 121 1.85 -23.19 7.14
CA LYS A 121 1.66 -24.61 6.87
C LYS A 121 0.64 -25.27 7.82
N PRO A 122 -0.18 -26.21 7.33
CA PRO A 122 -1.06 -27.02 8.17
C PRO A 122 -0.27 -27.88 9.18
N LYS A 123 -0.81 -28.04 10.39
CA LYS A 123 -0.21 -28.87 11.46
C LYS A 123 -0.14 -30.36 11.14
N ASP A 124 -0.91 -30.81 10.16
CA ASP A 124 -1.05 -32.21 9.76
C ASP A 124 0.04 -32.70 8.78
N VAL A 125 0.94 -31.80 8.36
CA VAL A 125 2.08 -32.13 7.49
C VAL A 125 3.23 -32.69 8.34
N VAL A 126 3.73 -33.88 8.00
CA VAL A 126 4.74 -34.60 8.79
C VAL A 126 6.12 -33.96 8.69
N ILE A 127 6.56 -33.70 7.45
CA ILE A 127 7.78 -32.97 7.10
C ILE A 127 7.49 -32.23 5.81
N SER A 128 7.99 -31.00 5.71
CA SER A 128 7.96 -30.19 4.51
C SER A 128 9.35 -29.66 4.22
N THR A 129 9.93 -30.01 3.07
CA THR A 129 11.17 -29.39 2.57
C THR A 129 10.81 -28.28 1.59
N LEU A 130 11.47 -27.13 1.74
CA LEU A 130 11.32 -25.99 0.86
C LEU A 130 12.60 -25.85 0.03
N GLU A 131 12.47 -25.92 -1.28
CA GLU A 131 13.56 -25.64 -2.20
C GLU A 131 13.33 -24.28 -2.87
N PHE A 132 14.39 -23.48 -2.92
CA PHE A 132 14.38 -22.16 -3.52
C PHE A 132 15.31 -22.19 -4.74
N SER A 133 14.74 -21.97 -5.93
CA SER A 133 15.49 -21.96 -7.18
C SER A 133 15.31 -20.60 -7.88
N PRO A 134 16.28 -19.68 -7.75
CA PRO A 134 16.29 -18.47 -8.56
C PRO A 134 16.70 -18.80 -9.99
N ASN A 135 16.13 -18.11 -10.98
CA ASN A 135 16.64 -18.16 -12.35
C ASN A 135 18.00 -17.44 -12.46
N ALA A 136 18.73 -17.67 -13.56
CA ALA A 136 20.06 -17.08 -13.78
C ALA A 136 20.08 -15.54 -13.74
N ALA A 137 18.92 -14.89 -13.99
CA ALA A 137 18.76 -13.44 -13.95
C ALA A 137 18.22 -12.91 -12.59
N GLN A 138 17.93 -13.78 -11.61
CA GLN A 138 17.27 -13.44 -10.34
C GLN A 138 15.94 -12.69 -10.50
N THR A 139 15.28 -12.86 -11.64
CA THR A 139 13.98 -12.26 -11.98
C THR A 139 12.82 -13.22 -11.77
N GLN A 140 13.08 -14.48 -11.46
CA GLN A 140 12.08 -15.48 -11.16
C GLN A 140 12.57 -16.33 -10.00
N PHE A 141 11.70 -16.51 -9.00
CA PHE A 141 11.96 -17.34 -7.83
C PHE A 141 10.93 -18.45 -7.80
N THR A 142 11.38 -19.66 -8.05
CA THR A 142 10.55 -20.85 -7.91
C THR A 142 10.73 -21.41 -6.52
N VAL A 143 9.62 -21.52 -5.78
CA VAL A 143 9.58 -22.13 -4.47
C VAL A 143 8.84 -23.46 -4.58
N THR A 144 9.53 -24.55 -4.26
CA THR A 144 8.96 -25.91 -4.29
C THR A 144 8.84 -26.43 -2.87
N ALA A 145 7.62 -26.76 -2.45
CA ALA A 145 7.37 -27.44 -1.18
C ALA A 145 7.06 -28.91 -1.43
N THR A 146 7.88 -29.80 -0.86
CA THR A 146 7.59 -31.23 -0.80
C THR A 146 7.04 -31.57 0.57
N SER A 147 5.79 -32.01 0.65
CA SER A 147 5.09 -32.36 1.90
C SER A 147 4.66 -33.82 1.94
N TRP A 148 4.71 -34.42 3.13
CA TRP A 148 4.23 -35.79 3.38
C TRP A 148 2.97 -35.78 4.22
N VAL A 149 1.92 -36.45 3.73
CA VAL A 149 0.62 -36.58 4.42
C VAL A 149 0.40 -38.02 4.84
N ARG A 150 0.03 -38.25 6.10
CA ARG A 150 -0.30 -39.59 6.60
C ARG A 150 -1.62 -40.08 6.05
N THR A 151 -1.61 -41.30 5.54
CA THR A 151 -2.75 -41.99 4.94
C THR A 151 -3.01 -43.31 5.68
N PRO A 152 -3.73 -43.26 6.82
CA PRO A 152 -3.92 -44.43 7.69
C PRO A 152 -4.66 -45.60 7.03
N PHE A 153 -5.60 -45.35 6.10
CA PHE A 153 -6.34 -46.42 5.44
C PHE A 153 -5.55 -47.05 4.29
N LEU A 154 -4.89 -46.23 3.47
CA LEU A 154 -3.92 -46.72 2.48
C LEU A 154 -2.79 -47.48 3.17
N GLY A 155 -2.29 -46.99 4.31
CA GLY A 155 -1.22 -47.62 5.07
C GLY A 155 -1.52 -49.06 5.48
N ALA A 156 -2.80 -49.39 5.71
CA ALA A 156 -3.23 -50.75 6.01
C ALA A 156 -3.06 -51.72 4.82
N LEU A 157 -3.00 -51.22 3.57
CA LEU A 157 -2.77 -52.04 2.37
C LEU A 157 -1.38 -52.69 2.36
N ASN A 158 -0.43 -52.16 3.12
CA ASN A 158 0.90 -52.77 3.24
C ASN A 158 0.86 -54.18 3.87
N PHE A 159 -0.22 -54.52 4.58
CA PHE A 159 -0.46 -55.88 5.06
C PHE A 159 -0.72 -56.87 3.90
N LEU A 160 -1.38 -56.40 2.84
CA LEU A 160 -1.70 -57.21 1.65
C LEU A 160 -0.62 -57.15 0.58
N PHE A 161 0.00 -55.97 0.40
CA PHE A 161 0.99 -55.69 -0.62
C PHE A 161 2.20 -55.04 0.04
N HIS A 162 3.16 -55.85 0.49
CA HIS A 162 4.35 -55.32 1.17
C HIS A 162 5.23 -54.55 0.18
N GLN A 163 5.36 -53.24 0.38
CA GLN A 163 6.17 -52.34 -0.41
C GLN A 163 7.00 -51.44 0.51
N GLY A 164 8.30 -51.38 0.25
CA GLY A 164 9.19 -50.48 0.96
C GLY A 164 8.80 -49.01 0.75
N SER A 165 9.10 -48.16 1.72
CA SER A 165 8.85 -46.72 1.60
C SER A 165 9.80 -46.05 0.60
N ASP A 166 9.41 -44.88 0.10
CA ASP A 166 10.33 -44.01 -0.63
C ASP A 166 11.59 -43.69 0.20
N ALA A 167 12.74 -43.61 -0.46
CA ALA A 167 14.01 -43.29 0.19
C ALA A 167 13.99 -41.93 0.92
N ALA A 168 13.16 -40.99 0.45
CA ALA A 168 12.98 -39.66 1.02
C ALA A 168 11.84 -39.57 2.07
N ALA A 169 11.24 -40.70 2.46
CA ALA A 169 10.12 -40.72 3.39
C ALA A 169 10.55 -40.38 4.84
N PRO A 170 9.75 -39.64 5.62
CA PRO A 170 10.00 -39.38 7.05
C PRO A 170 10.05 -40.66 7.89
N ALA A 171 10.71 -40.62 9.05
CA ALA A 171 10.79 -41.77 9.98
C ALA A 171 9.42 -42.41 10.32
N GLY A 172 8.35 -41.62 10.38
CA GLY A 172 6.99 -42.12 10.63
C GLY A 172 6.30 -42.80 9.42
N CYS A 173 6.95 -42.82 8.27
CA CYS A 173 6.48 -43.41 7.01
C CYS A 173 7.43 -44.50 6.49
N GLN A 174 8.54 -44.76 7.20
CA GLN A 174 9.56 -45.72 6.78
C GLN A 174 9.04 -47.16 6.88
N GLY A 175 9.36 -47.99 5.88
CA GLY A 175 8.95 -49.40 5.82
C GLY A 175 7.52 -49.65 5.33
N ASN A 176 6.78 -48.61 4.96
CA ASN A 176 5.44 -48.73 4.39
C ASN A 176 5.19 -47.65 3.34
N HIS A 177 5.20 -48.02 2.05
CA HIS A 177 4.94 -47.11 0.94
C HIS A 177 3.59 -46.36 1.06
N TYR A 178 2.57 -47.03 1.59
CA TYR A 178 1.20 -46.51 1.64
C TYR A 178 0.89 -45.73 2.91
N ALA A 179 1.81 -45.67 3.88
CA ALA A 179 1.59 -44.96 5.14
C ALA A 179 1.54 -43.43 4.95
N CYS A 180 2.23 -42.92 3.92
CA CYS A 180 2.27 -41.51 3.61
C CYS A 180 2.27 -41.26 2.10
N MET A 181 1.50 -40.29 1.66
CA MET A 181 1.53 -39.82 0.28
C MET A 181 2.41 -38.57 0.17
N LYS A 182 3.29 -38.54 -0.83
CA LYS A 182 4.12 -37.38 -1.18
C LYS A 182 3.31 -36.40 -2.03
N ILE A 183 3.33 -35.13 -1.66
CA ILE A 183 2.73 -34.03 -2.42
C ILE A 183 3.83 -33.02 -2.71
N THR A 184 4.05 -32.73 -4.00
CA THR A 184 4.93 -31.65 -4.44
C THR A 184 4.06 -30.52 -4.96
N THR A 185 4.16 -29.36 -4.32
CA THR A 185 3.51 -28.12 -4.74
C THR A 185 4.59 -27.12 -5.13
N THR A 186 4.36 -26.40 -6.23
CA THR A 186 5.29 -25.40 -6.75
C THR A 186 4.55 -24.07 -6.85
N ALA A 187 5.20 -22.98 -6.45
CA ALA A 187 4.73 -21.63 -6.70
C ALA A 187 5.89 -20.81 -7.25
N THR A 188 5.62 -20.03 -8.30
CA THR A 188 6.64 -19.20 -8.93
C THR A 188 6.29 -17.73 -8.72
N ALA A 189 7.21 -16.99 -8.11
CA ALA A 189 7.14 -15.53 -8.04
C ALA A 189 8.03 -14.96 -9.14
N GLU A 190 7.43 -14.24 -10.08
CA GLU A 190 8.18 -13.53 -11.12
C GLU A 190 8.34 -12.06 -10.76
N LEU A 191 9.60 -11.64 -10.60
CA LEU A 191 9.99 -10.25 -10.74
C LEU A 191 10.10 -9.95 -12.24
N LYS A 192 8.97 -9.70 -12.90
CA LYS A 192 9.07 -9.09 -14.23
C LYS A 192 9.67 -7.71 -14.09
N ALA A 193 10.88 -7.54 -14.62
CA ALA A 193 11.40 -6.24 -15.00
C ALA A 193 10.48 -5.71 -16.11
N GLY A 194 9.51 -4.87 -15.74
CA GLY A 194 8.50 -4.33 -16.66
C GLY A 194 7.13 -5.02 -16.51
N GLY A 195 6.24 -4.40 -15.74
CA GLY A 195 4.80 -4.55 -15.91
C GLY A 195 4.07 -5.24 -14.75
N ASN A 196 3.45 -4.41 -13.90
CA ASN A 196 2.15 -4.75 -13.32
C ASN A 196 1.29 -5.36 -14.42
N GLY A 197 0.58 -6.47 -14.16
CA GLY A 197 -0.25 -7.21 -15.13
C GLY A 197 -1.05 -6.34 -16.12
N GLU A 198 -0.37 -5.83 -17.14
CA GLU A 198 -0.82 -4.87 -18.14
C GLU A 198 -1.30 -3.50 -17.63
N SER A 199 -0.98 -3.09 -16.38
CA SER A 199 -1.45 -1.80 -15.84
C SER A 199 -0.40 -0.69 -15.83
N SER A 200 -0.69 0.43 -16.48
CA SER A 200 0.14 1.63 -16.46
C SER A 200 0.03 2.39 -15.14
N LEU A 201 1.11 3.07 -14.77
CA LEU A 201 1.24 3.87 -13.55
C LEU A 201 1.61 5.32 -13.89
N GLU A 202 0.84 6.25 -13.35
CA GLU A 202 1.19 7.67 -13.31
C GLU A 202 1.23 8.11 -11.86
N ILE A 203 2.43 8.43 -11.37
CA ILE A 203 2.69 8.71 -9.96
C ILE A 203 3.10 10.18 -9.82
N SER A 204 2.53 10.89 -8.85
CA SER A 204 2.94 12.24 -8.48
C SER A 204 3.43 12.26 -7.05
N MET A 205 4.73 12.49 -6.89
CA MET A 205 5.41 12.52 -5.61
C MET A 205 5.49 13.96 -5.11
N VAL A 206 4.66 14.29 -4.12
CA VAL A 206 4.51 15.62 -3.53
C VAL A 206 5.33 15.69 -2.25
N LEU A 207 6.37 16.52 -2.27
CA LEU A 207 7.44 16.53 -1.28
C LEU A 207 7.49 17.86 -0.54
N ASP A 208 7.26 17.81 0.77
CA ASP A 208 7.49 18.96 1.65
C ASP A 208 9.00 19.25 1.75
N VAL A 209 9.39 20.43 1.29
CA VAL A 209 10.77 20.93 1.37
C VAL A 209 10.83 22.20 2.22
N THR A 210 9.99 22.27 3.26
CA THR A 210 9.93 23.46 4.11
C THR A 210 11.12 23.57 5.06
N GLY A 211 11.33 24.75 5.65
CA GLY A 211 12.46 24.98 6.57
C GLY A 211 12.57 23.98 7.73
N SER A 212 11.48 23.35 8.18
CA SER A 212 11.51 22.28 9.20
C SER A 212 12.26 21.02 8.76
N MET A 213 12.38 20.80 7.44
CA MET A 213 13.14 19.70 6.85
C MET A 213 14.67 19.84 7.02
N SER A 214 15.15 20.99 7.50
CA SER A 214 16.55 21.16 7.95
C SER A 214 16.84 20.46 9.28
N GLY A 215 15.81 20.08 10.03
CA GLY A 215 15.93 19.41 11.32
C GLY A 215 16.53 18.01 11.22
N SER A 216 16.95 17.46 12.36
CA SER A 216 17.50 16.10 12.44
C SER A 216 16.43 15.02 12.24
N ALA A 217 16.78 13.95 11.53
CA ALA A 217 15.96 12.74 11.34
C ALA A 217 16.29 11.60 12.33
N GLY A 218 17.09 11.88 13.37
CA GLY A 218 17.43 10.94 14.44
C GLY A 218 18.66 10.04 14.19
N SER A 219 19.22 10.02 12.98
CA SER A 219 20.33 9.14 12.59
C SER A 219 21.56 9.89 12.05
N GLY A 220 21.81 11.11 12.54
CA GLY A 220 22.93 11.95 12.10
C GLY A 220 22.76 12.62 10.72
N GLN A 221 21.61 12.41 10.08
CA GLN A 221 21.18 13.07 8.85
C GLN A 221 20.04 14.05 9.11
N THR A 222 19.89 15.03 8.23
CA THR A 222 18.72 15.92 8.19
C THR A 222 17.49 15.17 7.66
N LYS A 223 16.31 15.70 7.96
CA LYS A 223 15.04 15.21 7.43
C LYS A 223 15.02 15.24 5.90
N LEU A 224 15.56 16.29 5.29
CA LEU A 224 15.65 16.41 3.83
C LEU A 224 16.58 15.34 3.22
N GLU A 225 17.73 15.05 3.84
CA GLU A 225 18.62 13.97 3.36
C GLU A 225 17.93 12.59 3.42
N ALA A 226 17.25 12.30 4.53
CA ALA A 226 16.47 11.07 4.66
C ALA A 226 15.37 10.97 3.57
N LEU A 227 14.68 12.08 3.30
CA LEU A 227 13.69 12.15 2.23
C LEU A 227 14.31 11.88 0.85
N LYS A 228 15.46 12.49 0.55
CA LYS A 228 16.15 12.29 -0.74
C LYS A 228 16.48 10.82 -0.96
N LEU A 229 16.97 10.11 0.06
CA LEU A 229 17.24 8.68 -0.02
C LEU A 229 15.96 7.85 -0.24
N ALA A 230 14.90 8.15 0.52
CA ALA A 230 13.62 7.45 0.42
C ALA A 230 12.95 7.64 -0.95
N ALA A 231 12.97 8.86 -1.49
CA ALA A 231 12.43 9.19 -2.81
C ALA A 231 13.19 8.50 -3.94
N LYS A 232 14.53 8.41 -3.85
CA LYS A 232 15.36 7.69 -4.82
C LYS A 232 15.07 6.20 -4.83
N ASP A 233 14.94 5.57 -3.66
CA ASP A 233 14.56 4.17 -3.54
C ASP A 233 13.19 3.92 -4.20
N LEU A 234 12.21 4.81 -4.00
CA LEU A 234 10.92 4.71 -4.67
C LEU A 234 11.05 4.79 -6.19
N ILE A 235 11.81 5.77 -6.71
CA ILE A 235 12.05 5.92 -8.17
C ILE A 235 12.65 4.64 -8.76
N ASP A 236 13.64 4.05 -8.08
CA ASP A 236 14.31 2.84 -8.57
C ASP A 236 13.37 1.63 -8.63
N ILE A 237 12.38 1.55 -7.74
CA ILE A 237 11.40 0.45 -7.68
C ILE A 237 10.23 0.68 -8.66
N VAL A 238 9.63 1.88 -8.70
CA VAL A 238 8.36 2.10 -9.41
C VAL A 238 8.55 2.42 -10.88
N VAL A 239 9.60 3.14 -11.26
CA VAL A 239 9.83 3.52 -12.65
C VAL A 239 10.46 2.34 -13.37
N TRP A 240 9.84 1.86 -14.45
CA TRP A 240 10.33 0.70 -15.19
C TRP A 240 11.28 1.12 -16.32
N ASP A 241 12.31 0.31 -16.58
CA ASP A 241 13.22 0.55 -17.69
C ASP A 241 12.56 0.19 -19.03
N ASP A 242 11.74 -0.87 -19.04
CA ASP A 242 10.88 -1.21 -20.17
C ASP A 242 9.50 -0.53 -20.03
N GLN A 243 9.14 0.24 -21.06
CA GLN A 243 7.88 1.00 -21.16
C GLN A 243 7.00 0.49 -22.32
N SER A 244 7.36 -0.64 -22.96
CA SER A 244 6.73 -1.12 -24.19
C SER A 244 5.37 -1.80 -23.99
N GLY A 245 5.16 -2.48 -22.85
CA GLY A 245 3.90 -3.15 -22.54
C GLY A 245 2.94 -2.28 -21.71
N ALA A 246 3.43 -1.69 -20.63
CA ALA A 246 2.73 -0.74 -19.79
C ALA A 246 3.70 0.36 -19.38
N THR A 247 3.20 1.57 -19.19
CA THR A 247 4.07 2.70 -18.84
C THR A 247 4.10 2.91 -17.34
N SER A 248 5.25 3.25 -16.79
CA SER A 248 5.37 3.72 -15.41
C SER A 248 6.17 5.01 -15.38
N LYS A 249 5.48 6.09 -15.02
CA LYS A 249 6.00 7.46 -15.05
C LYS A 249 5.79 8.13 -13.69
N LEU A 250 6.75 8.95 -13.31
CA LEU A 250 6.74 9.67 -12.05
C LEU A 250 6.94 11.17 -12.28
N ALA A 251 6.16 11.98 -11.57
CA ALA A 251 6.30 13.42 -11.45
C ALA A 251 6.77 13.79 -10.03
N ILE A 252 7.51 14.89 -9.91
CA ILE A 252 8.02 15.40 -8.63
C ILE A 252 7.44 16.79 -8.40
N VAL A 253 6.85 17.01 -7.23
CA VAL A 253 6.27 18.29 -6.82
C VAL A 253 6.84 18.70 -5.47
N PRO A 254 7.98 19.41 -5.45
CA PRO A 254 8.47 20.02 -4.23
C PRO A 254 7.57 21.20 -3.86
N PHE A 255 7.19 21.31 -2.59
CA PHE A 255 6.42 22.46 -2.11
C PHE A 255 6.99 22.99 -0.81
N ALA A 256 6.91 24.31 -0.68
CA ALA A 256 7.14 25.02 0.57
C ALA A 256 5.97 25.99 0.81
N ASP A 257 6.22 27.30 0.84
CA ASP A 257 5.18 28.31 0.86
C ASP A 257 4.58 28.50 -0.53
N ALA A 258 5.33 28.09 -1.56
CA ALA A 258 4.91 28.08 -2.94
C ALA A 258 5.39 26.80 -3.65
N VAL A 259 5.00 26.66 -4.91
CA VAL A 259 5.57 25.68 -5.84
C VAL A 259 6.38 26.41 -6.91
N ASN A 260 7.63 25.99 -7.10
CA ASN A 260 8.50 26.48 -8.17
C ASN A 260 8.19 25.70 -9.46
N VAL A 261 7.64 26.37 -10.47
CA VAL A 261 7.29 25.74 -11.75
C VAL A 261 8.47 25.64 -12.73
N GLY A 262 9.67 25.97 -12.28
CA GLY A 262 10.94 25.75 -13.00
C GLY A 262 11.27 26.79 -14.08
N SER A 263 10.29 27.54 -14.60
CA SER A 263 10.56 28.59 -15.59
C SER A 263 9.59 29.77 -15.51
N ALA A 264 10.08 30.95 -15.89
CA ALA A 264 9.25 32.14 -15.99
C ALA A 264 8.17 32.01 -17.07
N THR A 265 8.45 31.30 -18.16
CA THR A 265 7.49 31.03 -19.23
C THR A 265 6.29 30.25 -18.72
N LEU A 266 6.53 29.12 -18.02
CA LEU A 266 5.45 28.32 -17.45
C LEU A 266 4.70 29.13 -16.38
N ALA A 267 5.41 29.81 -15.48
CA ALA A 267 4.80 30.64 -14.44
C ALA A 267 3.83 31.67 -15.04
N ASN A 268 4.27 32.44 -16.06
CA ASN A 268 3.44 33.42 -16.76
C ASN A 268 2.23 32.79 -17.46
N SER A 269 2.37 31.59 -18.03
CA SER A 269 1.26 30.92 -18.72
C SER A 269 0.12 30.50 -17.76
N VAL A 270 0.46 30.03 -16.55
CA VAL A 270 -0.52 29.53 -15.56
C VAL A 270 -1.06 30.63 -14.65
N ARG A 271 -0.28 31.69 -14.39
CA ARG A 271 -0.71 32.84 -13.56
C ARG A 271 -1.27 34.02 -14.36
N GLY A 272 -1.10 34.00 -15.68
CA GLY A 272 -1.38 35.15 -16.54
C GLY A 272 -0.27 36.20 -16.47
N ASN A 273 -0.38 37.24 -17.30
CA ASN A 273 0.61 38.30 -17.33
C ASN A 273 0.55 39.13 -16.04
N LEU A 274 1.72 39.36 -15.45
CA LEU A 274 1.85 40.34 -14.37
C LEU A 274 1.44 41.72 -14.93
N LYS A 275 0.60 42.46 -14.20
CA LYS A 275 0.18 43.79 -14.64
C LYS A 275 1.40 44.74 -14.61
N THR A 276 1.91 45.11 -15.78
CA THR A 276 2.95 46.12 -15.92
C THR A 276 2.45 47.47 -15.37
N GLY A 277 3.20 48.10 -14.47
CA GLY A 277 2.95 49.47 -14.03
C GLY A 277 1.81 49.69 -13.00
N SER A 278 1.15 48.65 -12.49
CA SER A 278 0.04 48.83 -11.54
C SER A 278 0.48 48.59 -10.10
N CYS A 279 0.99 49.64 -9.45
CA CYS A 279 0.93 49.73 -7.99
C CYS A 279 -0.55 49.56 -7.57
N LEU A 280 -0.85 48.80 -6.52
CA LEU A 280 -2.21 48.72 -5.98
C LEU A 280 -2.70 50.05 -5.33
N THR A 281 -2.04 51.19 -5.58
CA THR A 281 -2.47 52.57 -5.29
C THR A 281 -1.85 53.59 -6.28
N SER A 282 -2.48 54.77 -6.40
CA SER A 282 -2.33 55.82 -7.42
C SER A 282 -0.99 56.60 -7.51
N SER A 283 0.14 56.08 -7.02
CA SER A 283 1.43 56.78 -7.08
C SER A 283 2.53 55.89 -7.67
N SER A 284 2.89 56.17 -8.92
CA SER A 284 4.01 55.64 -9.71
C SER A 284 5.38 56.15 -9.20
N PRO A 285 6.52 55.47 -9.46
CA PRO A 285 6.70 54.21 -10.19
C PRO A 285 6.97 52.97 -9.31
N CYS A 286 6.37 51.83 -9.70
CA CYS A 286 6.59 50.48 -9.15
C CYS A 286 7.54 49.61 -10.00
N THR A 287 8.49 50.24 -10.68
CA THR A 287 9.62 49.59 -11.36
C THR A 287 10.90 50.19 -10.78
N SER A 288 11.70 49.40 -10.06
CA SER A 288 13.07 49.79 -9.73
C SER A 288 14.06 48.87 -10.42
N TRP A 289 15.07 49.49 -11.05
CA TRP A 289 16.26 48.80 -11.49
C TRP A 289 17.17 48.66 -10.27
N THR A 290 17.03 47.56 -9.55
CA THR A 290 17.93 47.24 -8.43
C THR A 290 18.95 46.24 -8.94
N TRP A 291 20.22 46.65 -9.00
CA TRP A 291 21.36 45.77 -9.33
C TRP A 291 21.29 45.09 -10.71
N GLY A 292 20.81 45.80 -11.74
CA GLY A 292 20.93 45.37 -13.14
C GLY A 292 19.93 44.32 -13.63
N THR A 293 19.00 43.83 -12.81
CA THR A 293 17.94 42.90 -13.25
C THR A 293 16.57 43.58 -13.27
N PRO A 294 15.78 43.47 -14.36
CA PRO A 294 14.39 43.90 -14.37
C PRO A 294 13.56 43.03 -13.42
N ALA A 295 12.87 43.64 -12.45
CA ALA A 295 11.98 42.94 -11.53
C ALA A 295 10.67 43.72 -11.37
N THR A 296 9.56 43.00 -11.24
CA THR A 296 8.24 43.59 -11.00
C THR A 296 7.95 43.62 -9.50
N TRP A 297 7.54 44.77 -8.97
CA TRP A 297 7.34 44.98 -7.55
C TRP A 297 5.90 45.42 -7.22
N TYR A 298 5.37 44.98 -6.08
CA TYR A 298 4.03 45.31 -5.61
C TYR A 298 4.05 45.78 -4.15
N LYS A 299 3.29 46.85 -3.87
CA LYS A 299 3.17 47.45 -2.53
C LYS A 299 1.92 46.92 -1.83
N PHE A 300 2.08 46.50 -0.58
CA PHE A 300 1.01 46.01 0.29
C PHE A 300 1.00 46.70 1.64
N THR A 301 -0.17 46.84 2.24
CA THR A 301 -0.30 47.22 3.65
C THR A 301 0.21 46.09 4.53
N LYS A 302 1.09 46.41 5.48
CA LYS A 302 1.69 45.43 6.40
C LYS A 302 0.61 44.69 7.19
N ALA A 303 0.84 43.44 7.56
CA ALA A 303 -0.08 42.64 8.38
C ALA A 303 -0.51 43.32 9.71
N SER A 304 0.33 44.19 10.27
CA SER A 304 0.01 45.03 11.44
C SER A 304 -1.12 46.06 11.19
N GLY A 305 -1.48 46.30 9.93
CA GLY A 305 -2.45 47.32 9.52
C GLY A 305 -1.85 48.72 9.38
N SER A 306 -0.56 48.92 9.70
CA SER A 306 0.10 50.23 9.63
C SER A 306 1.37 50.19 8.77
N GLY A 307 1.46 51.12 7.82
CA GLY A 307 2.58 51.22 6.86
C GLY A 307 2.47 50.26 5.69
N SER A 308 3.51 50.18 4.87
CA SER A 308 3.53 49.29 3.70
C SER A 308 4.90 48.64 3.47
N TYR A 309 4.91 47.48 2.82
CA TYR A 309 6.10 46.85 2.23
C TYR A 309 5.94 46.72 0.73
N THR A 310 7.06 46.75 0.03
CA THR A 310 7.14 46.48 -1.41
C THR A 310 7.83 45.14 -1.60
N TYR A 311 7.18 44.20 -2.28
CA TYR A 311 7.71 42.86 -2.52
C TYR A 311 7.92 42.61 -4.00
N LYS A 312 9.01 41.92 -4.32
CA LYS A 312 9.29 41.41 -5.65
C LYS A 312 8.34 40.26 -5.96
N VAL A 313 7.76 40.25 -7.16
CA VAL A 313 7.04 39.06 -7.66
C VAL A 313 8.06 38.01 -8.06
N SER A 314 7.84 36.78 -7.63
CA SER A 314 8.63 35.64 -8.05
C SER A 314 8.54 35.45 -9.56
N ASP A 315 9.64 35.10 -10.22
CA ASP A 315 9.59 34.84 -11.66
C ASP A 315 9.10 33.41 -11.95
N ARG A 316 9.32 32.48 -11.01
CA ARG A 316 9.12 31.04 -11.21
C ARG A 316 8.13 30.37 -10.24
N CYS A 317 7.71 31.05 -9.18
CA CYS A 317 6.78 30.51 -8.20
C CYS A 317 5.35 31.03 -8.33
N VAL A 318 4.45 30.16 -7.91
CA VAL A 318 3.01 30.36 -7.93
C VAL A 318 2.40 29.90 -6.60
N SER A 319 1.31 30.55 -6.21
CA SER A 319 0.62 30.32 -4.94
C SER A 319 -0.66 29.50 -5.16
N GLU A 320 -1.71 29.74 -4.37
CA GLU A 320 -3.00 29.08 -4.53
C GLU A 320 -3.82 29.67 -5.69
N ARG A 321 -4.71 28.85 -6.24
CA ARG A 321 -5.78 29.32 -7.14
C ARG A 321 -6.96 29.79 -6.31
N THR A 322 -7.62 30.86 -6.75
CA THR A 322 -8.85 31.36 -6.12
C THR A 322 -10.03 31.25 -7.09
N GLY A 323 -11.25 31.53 -6.63
CA GLY A 323 -12.45 31.50 -7.46
C GLY A 323 -13.11 30.13 -7.53
N THR A 324 -14.02 29.95 -8.49
CA THR A 324 -14.89 28.76 -8.59
C THR A 324 -14.12 27.46 -8.80
N ASN A 325 -12.94 27.55 -9.43
CA ASN A 325 -12.09 26.41 -9.68
C ASN A 325 -11.02 26.19 -8.61
N ALA A 326 -11.02 26.90 -7.47
CA ALA A 326 -9.95 26.82 -6.45
C ALA A 326 -9.55 25.38 -6.06
N TYR A 327 -10.48 24.42 -6.08
CA TYR A 327 -10.27 23.03 -5.69
C TYR A 327 -10.57 22.00 -6.80
N THR A 328 -10.45 22.39 -8.07
CA THR A 328 -10.60 21.49 -9.22
C THR A 328 -9.27 21.28 -9.93
N ASP A 329 -9.23 20.42 -10.94
CA ASP A 329 -8.08 20.23 -11.83
C ASP A 329 -8.26 20.93 -13.19
N VAL A 330 -9.28 21.76 -13.35
CA VAL A 330 -9.51 22.52 -14.58
C VAL A 330 -8.26 23.32 -14.94
N ALA A 331 -7.75 23.18 -16.15
CA ALA A 331 -6.59 23.93 -16.61
C ALA A 331 -6.91 25.44 -16.74
N PRO A 332 -5.97 26.33 -16.35
CA PRO A 332 -6.23 27.76 -16.28
C PRO A 332 -6.29 28.43 -17.65
N SER A 333 -7.47 28.48 -18.27
CA SER A 333 -7.69 29.10 -19.60
C SER A 333 -8.14 30.57 -19.51
N ALA A 334 -9.11 30.87 -18.64
CA ALA A 334 -9.61 32.24 -18.43
C ALA A 334 -8.82 32.98 -17.34
N ALA A 335 -8.91 34.31 -17.32
CA ALA A 335 -8.24 35.15 -16.32
C ALA A 335 -8.66 34.82 -14.87
N ALA A 336 -9.92 34.41 -14.67
CA ALA A 336 -10.46 34.03 -13.37
C ALA A 336 -9.92 32.69 -12.84
N ASP A 337 -9.37 31.85 -13.73
CA ASP A 337 -8.86 30.51 -13.38
C ASP A 337 -7.35 30.49 -13.16
N LYS A 338 -6.68 31.63 -13.38
CA LYS A 338 -5.22 31.74 -13.25
C LYS A 338 -4.77 31.50 -11.81
N ILE A 339 -3.61 30.86 -11.67
CA ILE A 339 -2.97 30.62 -10.37
C ILE A 339 -2.40 31.93 -9.83
N GLY A 340 -2.48 32.14 -8.51
CA GLY A 340 -1.93 33.33 -7.89
C GLY A 340 -0.42 33.49 -8.06
N PRO A 341 0.10 34.73 -8.16
CA PRO A 341 1.54 34.97 -8.09
C PRO A 341 2.07 34.73 -6.67
N VAL A 342 3.39 34.72 -6.50
CA VAL A 342 4.07 34.68 -5.19
C VAL A 342 4.96 35.90 -5.06
N TYR A 343 5.09 36.41 -3.83
CA TYR A 343 5.91 37.57 -3.52
C TYR A 343 7.15 37.15 -2.71
N ALA A 344 8.31 37.22 -3.35
CA ALA A 344 9.52 36.50 -2.93
C ALA A 344 10.37 37.19 -1.86
N GLY A 345 10.07 38.45 -1.51
CA GLY A 345 10.80 39.18 -0.46
C GLY A 345 10.99 40.66 -0.78
N THR A 346 11.63 41.38 0.14
CA THR A 346 11.87 42.84 0.05
C THR A 346 13.30 43.19 -0.41
N ASN A 347 14.22 42.22 -0.47
CA ASN A 347 15.64 42.41 -0.76
C ASN A 347 16.01 42.19 -2.24
N GLY A 348 15.10 41.64 -3.05
CA GLY A 348 15.26 41.43 -4.49
C GLY A 348 16.10 40.22 -4.91
N THR A 349 16.86 39.63 -3.98
CA THR A 349 17.74 38.46 -4.20
C THR A 349 17.03 37.13 -3.93
N THR A 350 15.99 37.14 -3.11
CA THR A 350 15.20 35.94 -2.81
C THR A 350 14.17 35.70 -3.92
N ASP A 351 14.06 34.43 -4.36
CA ASP A 351 12.99 33.95 -5.23
C ASP A 351 12.43 32.64 -4.64
N CYS A 352 11.10 32.46 -4.59
CA CYS A 352 10.49 31.27 -3.98
C CYS A 352 10.96 30.97 -2.53
N SER A 353 11.21 32.01 -1.73
CA SER A 353 11.80 31.88 -0.40
C SER A 353 13.21 31.25 -0.36
N MET A 354 13.89 31.13 -1.51
CA MET A 354 15.26 30.66 -1.67
C MET A 354 16.22 31.83 -1.93
N VAL A 355 17.42 31.79 -1.35
CA VAL A 355 18.42 32.88 -1.44
C VAL A 355 19.35 32.70 -2.64
N ASP A 356 19.79 31.47 -2.93
CA ASP A 356 20.49 31.14 -4.17
C ASP A 356 19.49 30.58 -5.17
N THR A 357 19.37 31.27 -6.30
CA THR A 357 18.36 30.99 -7.31
C THR A 357 18.97 30.82 -8.70
N SER A 358 20.31 30.72 -8.75
CA SER A 358 21.11 30.58 -9.97
C SER A 358 20.83 29.27 -10.70
N ASP A 359 20.54 28.21 -9.95
CA ASP A 359 20.09 26.93 -10.47
C ASP A 359 18.56 26.89 -10.56
N ALA A 360 18.04 26.85 -11.78
CA ALA A 360 16.61 26.79 -12.05
C ALA A 360 15.98 25.43 -11.65
N GLU A 361 16.79 24.38 -11.46
CA GLU A 361 16.30 23.06 -11.09
C GLU A 361 15.96 22.92 -9.60
N ILE A 362 16.53 23.77 -8.73
CA ILE A 362 16.32 23.69 -7.28
C ILE A 362 14.83 23.82 -6.95
N ASN A 363 14.30 22.83 -6.23
CA ASN A 363 12.89 22.72 -5.82
C ASN A 363 11.88 22.89 -6.95
N SER A 364 12.29 22.75 -8.21
CA SER A 364 11.38 22.87 -9.35
C SER A 364 10.56 21.60 -9.53
N ILE A 365 9.32 21.77 -10.00
CA ILE A 365 8.50 20.63 -10.42
C ILE A 365 9.15 19.87 -11.58
N GLN A 366 8.87 18.58 -11.64
CA GLN A 366 9.19 17.73 -12.77
C GLN A 366 7.90 17.03 -13.23
N PRO A 367 7.39 17.34 -14.43
CA PRO A 367 6.28 16.59 -15.03
C PRO A 367 6.62 15.11 -15.21
N LEU A 368 5.60 14.28 -15.47
CA LEU A 368 5.72 12.83 -15.64
C LEU A 368 6.90 12.47 -16.55
N SER A 369 7.77 11.59 -16.04
CA SER A 369 8.92 11.08 -16.77
C SER A 369 9.22 9.63 -16.39
N SER A 370 9.79 8.88 -17.32
CA SER A 370 10.38 7.56 -17.08
C SER A 370 11.92 7.61 -16.99
N ASP A 371 12.54 8.79 -17.14
CA ASP A 371 13.98 8.96 -17.02
C ASP A 371 14.42 8.98 -15.55
N LYS A 372 14.84 7.80 -15.04
CA LYS A 372 15.34 7.63 -13.67
C LYS A 372 16.52 8.56 -13.35
N THR A 373 17.42 8.79 -14.29
CA THR A 373 18.61 9.61 -14.06
C THR A 373 18.22 11.06 -13.81
N MET A 374 17.34 11.59 -14.66
CA MET A 374 16.81 12.93 -14.49
C MET A 374 15.98 13.06 -13.21
N LEU A 375 15.11 12.09 -12.91
CA LEU A 375 14.31 12.11 -11.67
C LEU A 375 15.20 12.11 -10.42
N LYS A 376 16.23 11.26 -10.37
CA LYS A 376 17.19 11.24 -9.24
C LYS A 376 17.99 12.55 -9.13
N ARG A 377 18.37 13.16 -10.26
CA ARG A 377 19.01 14.49 -10.29
C ARG A 377 18.10 15.55 -9.67
N ARG A 378 16.80 15.56 -10.01
CA ARG A 378 15.82 16.50 -9.42
C ARG A 378 15.71 16.34 -7.90
N ILE A 379 15.73 15.09 -7.40
CA ILE A 379 15.75 14.82 -5.96
C ILE A 379 17.03 15.35 -5.29
N ASP A 380 18.18 15.21 -5.93
CA ASP A 380 19.44 15.76 -5.40
C ASP A 380 19.42 17.28 -5.26
N LYS A 381 18.69 17.96 -6.15
CA LYS A 381 18.50 19.42 -6.17
C LYS A 381 17.46 19.96 -5.20
N LEU A 382 16.81 19.12 -4.38
CA LEU A 382 15.91 19.62 -3.35
C LEU A 382 16.69 20.36 -2.26
N ASP A 383 16.14 21.47 -1.80
CA ASP A 383 16.69 22.27 -0.69
C ASP A 383 15.55 22.73 0.21
N TYR A 384 15.82 22.96 1.50
CA TYR A 384 14.76 23.38 2.43
C TYR A 384 14.58 24.91 2.40
N ALA A 385 13.33 25.37 2.32
CA ALA A 385 13.03 26.80 2.30
C ALA A 385 11.63 27.13 2.81
N GLY A 386 11.42 28.36 3.27
CA GLY A 386 10.06 28.90 3.49
C GLY A 386 9.24 28.24 4.60
N SER A 387 7.93 28.44 4.52
CA SER A 387 6.89 27.97 5.44
C SER A 387 5.95 26.98 4.74
N THR A 388 4.98 26.36 5.41
CA THR A 388 4.31 25.15 4.87
C THR A 388 2.93 25.43 4.28
N ALA A 389 2.80 25.39 2.95
CA ALA A 389 1.55 25.54 2.20
C ALA A 389 1.11 24.22 1.53
N GLY A 390 0.75 23.22 2.35
CA GLY A 390 0.43 21.87 1.86
C GLY A 390 -0.70 21.76 0.83
N HIS A 391 -1.68 22.67 0.85
CA HIS A 391 -2.72 22.75 -0.18
C HIS A 391 -2.17 23.01 -1.58
N ILE A 392 -1.10 23.82 -1.70
CA ILE A 392 -0.48 24.09 -3.01
C ILE A 392 0.25 22.84 -3.51
N GLY A 393 0.96 22.15 -2.62
CA GLY A 393 1.56 20.85 -2.92
C GLY A 393 0.52 19.83 -3.40
N ALA A 394 -0.60 19.69 -2.68
CA ALA A 394 -1.70 18.81 -3.07
C ALA A 394 -2.31 19.20 -4.42
N ALA A 395 -2.52 20.50 -4.68
CA ALA A 395 -3.07 20.98 -5.95
C ALA A 395 -2.13 20.67 -7.11
N TRP A 396 -0.84 21.03 -7.01
CA TRP A 396 0.15 20.76 -8.06
C TRP A 396 0.42 19.26 -8.24
N GLY A 397 0.34 18.49 -7.16
CA GLY A 397 0.35 17.04 -7.21
C GLY A 397 -0.75 16.50 -8.13
N TRP A 398 -1.95 17.05 -8.02
CA TRP A 398 -3.09 16.67 -8.86
C TRP A 398 -2.93 17.18 -10.30
N TYR A 399 -2.44 18.41 -10.49
CA TYR A 399 -2.18 18.98 -11.81
C TYR A 399 -1.17 18.15 -12.62
N MET A 400 -0.16 17.55 -11.97
CA MET A 400 0.77 16.63 -12.62
C MET A 400 0.13 15.32 -13.12
N LEU A 401 -1.02 14.93 -12.56
CA LEU A 401 -1.76 13.72 -12.93
C LEU A 401 -2.97 14.02 -13.82
N SER A 402 -3.33 15.29 -13.98
CA SER A 402 -4.54 15.68 -14.68
C SER A 402 -4.32 15.75 -16.19
N PRO A 403 -5.12 15.03 -17.00
CA PRO A 403 -5.10 15.17 -18.45
C PRO A 403 -5.52 16.58 -18.89
N ASN A 404 -6.31 17.31 -18.09
CA ASN A 404 -6.73 18.68 -18.41
C ASN A 404 -5.53 19.64 -18.50
N TRP A 405 -4.43 19.33 -17.81
CA TRP A 405 -3.19 20.12 -17.82
C TRP A 405 -2.24 19.76 -18.95
N GLY A 406 -2.60 18.80 -19.82
CA GLY A 406 -1.74 18.29 -20.89
C GLY A 406 -1.13 19.38 -21.79
N SER A 407 -1.84 20.48 -22.04
CA SER A 407 -1.35 21.59 -22.87
C SER A 407 -0.20 22.39 -22.27
N TYR A 408 0.07 22.25 -20.96
CA TYR A 408 1.18 22.93 -20.28
C TYR A 408 2.48 22.13 -20.32
N TRP A 409 2.43 20.86 -20.73
CA TRP A 409 3.59 19.98 -20.77
C TRP A 409 4.21 19.98 -22.16
N SER A 410 5.50 20.32 -22.24
CA SER A 410 6.21 20.46 -23.51
C SER A 410 6.50 19.14 -24.23
N SER A 411 6.57 18.03 -23.48
CA SER A 411 6.78 16.69 -24.01
C SER A 411 5.49 15.89 -24.00
N SER A 412 5.17 15.23 -25.11
CA SER A 412 4.05 14.28 -25.18
C SER A 412 4.21 13.12 -24.19
N SER A 413 5.44 12.73 -23.86
CA SER A 413 5.71 11.70 -22.86
C SER A 413 5.33 12.11 -21.44
N SER A 414 5.21 13.41 -21.18
CA SER A 414 4.85 13.98 -19.87
C SER A 414 3.35 14.29 -19.73
N ILE A 415 2.56 14.09 -20.79
CA ILE A 415 1.11 14.32 -20.75
C ILE A 415 0.43 13.14 -20.02
N PRO A 416 -0.32 13.41 -18.94
CA PRO A 416 -1.09 12.38 -18.26
C PRO A 416 -2.20 11.82 -19.16
N GLN A 417 -2.41 10.51 -19.09
CA GLN A 417 -3.50 9.83 -19.79
C GLN A 417 -4.88 10.27 -19.24
N PRO A 418 -5.97 10.12 -20.02
CA PRO A 418 -7.33 10.42 -19.56
C PRO A 418 -7.72 9.66 -18.28
N TYR A 419 -8.57 10.26 -17.46
CA TYR A 419 -9.20 9.56 -16.33
C TYR A 419 -10.05 8.39 -16.82
N GLY A 420 -10.07 7.29 -16.06
CA GLY A 420 -10.83 6.08 -16.42
C GLY A 420 -10.24 5.25 -17.56
N THR A 421 -9.02 5.56 -18.03
CA THR A 421 -8.29 4.70 -18.97
C THR A 421 -8.16 3.30 -18.38
N ASP A 422 -8.50 2.27 -19.17
CA ASP A 422 -8.43 0.89 -18.71
C ASP A 422 -7.00 0.54 -18.29
N LYS A 423 -6.89 -0.19 -17.17
CA LYS A 423 -5.61 -0.58 -16.57
C LYS A 423 -4.65 0.60 -16.32
N LEU A 424 -5.14 1.80 -16.03
CA LEU A 424 -4.32 2.92 -15.58
C LEU A 424 -4.58 3.22 -14.10
N LYS A 425 -3.52 3.29 -13.30
CA LYS A 425 -3.58 3.83 -11.94
C LYS A 425 -2.94 5.21 -11.90
N LYS A 426 -3.65 6.17 -11.32
CA LYS A 426 -3.16 7.51 -11.00
C LYS A 426 -2.96 7.62 -9.49
N ILE A 427 -1.73 7.84 -9.06
CA ILE A 427 -1.35 7.75 -7.66
C ILE A 427 -0.64 9.03 -7.23
N MET A 428 -1.09 9.62 -6.13
CA MET A 428 -0.39 10.69 -5.44
C MET A 428 0.28 10.14 -4.18
N ILE A 429 1.54 10.52 -3.96
CA ILE A 429 2.25 10.26 -2.71
C ILE A 429 2.57 11.61 -2.09
N LEU A 430 1.88 11.97 -1.01
CA LEU A 430 2.02 13.22 -0.29
C LEU A 430 2.79 13.02 1.01
N MET A 431 3.95 13.67 1.14
CA MET A 431 4.76 13.65 2.35
C MET A 431 4.85 15.05 2.96
N THR A 432 4.70 15.15 4.29
CA THR A 432 4.95 16.39 5.06
C THR A 432 5.52 16.10 6.44
N ASP A 433 6.34 17.03 6.96
CA ASP A 433 6.95 16.95 8.29
C ASP A 433 6.36 17.92 9.32
N GLY A 434 5.31 18.66 8.94
CA GLY A 434 4.72 19.70 9.79
C GLY A 434 3.27 20.05 9.47
N ASP A 435 2.73 20.98 10.25
CA ASP A 435 1.39 21.52 10.05
C ASP A 435 1.36 22.58 8.95
N TYR A 436 0.27 22.61 8.17
CA TYR A 436 0.14 23.63 7.13
C TYR A 436 -0.26 24.98 7.74
N ASN A 437 0.66 25.92 7.67
CA ASN A 437 0.64 27.19 8.38
C ASN A 437 0.63 28.42 7.46
N THR A 438 0.62 28.20 6.14
CA THR A 438 0.69 29.27 5.14
C THR A 438 -0.50 29.20 4.19
N GLN A 439 -1.25 30.30 4.11
CA GLN A 439 -2.31 30.57 3.13
C GLN A 439 -2.21 32.00 2.57
N PHE A 440 -2.98 32.30 1.51
CA PHE A 440 -2.75 33.47 0.68
C PHE A 440 -3.95 34.43 0.58
N CYS A 441 -3.63 35.72 0.44
CA CYS A 441 -4.55 36.73 -0.06
C CYS A 441 -3.85 37.52 -1.15
N LYS A 442 -4.50 37.64 -2.32
CA LYS A 442 -3.94 38.31 -3.51
C LYS A 442 -2.55 37.76 -3.90
N GLY A 443 -2.27 36.49 -3.63
CA GLY A 443 -0.96 35.85 -3.87
C GLY A 443 0.13 36.14 -2.84
N ALA A 444 -0.13 36.96 -1.81
CA ALA A 444 0.79 37.20 -0.70
C ALA A 444 0.34 36.45 0.56
N ARG A 445 1.29 36.07 1.44
CA ARG A 445 0.94 35.39 2.70
C ARG A 445 -0.02 36.26 3.52
N ALA A 446 -1.18 35.68 3.82
CA ALA A 446 -2.28 36.34 4.51
C ALA A 446 -1.96 36.64 5.98
N LYS A 447 -2.81 37.49 6.59
CA LYS A 447 -2.70 37.93 7.98
C LYS A 447 -2.79 36.80 9.00
N ASP A 448 -3.60 35.80 8.67
CA ASP A 448 -3.85 34.61 9.47
C ASP A 448 -2.82 33.49 9.23
N SER A 449 -1.81 33.73 8.39
CA SER A 449 -0.70 32.80 8.14
C SER A 449 0.44 33.00 9.12
N TYR A 450 1.26 31.96 9.28
CA TYR A 450 2.59 32.11 9.87
C TYR A 450 3.45 33.06 9.02
N ASN A 451 4.18 33.97 9.67
CA ASN A 451 4.94 35.04 9.02
C ASN A 451 4.10 35.86 8.01
N ALA A 452 2.91 36.29 8.47
CA ALA A 452 1.98 37.14 7.73
C ALA A 452 2.66 38.35 7.07
N LEU A 453 2.37 38.57 5.79
CA LEU A 453 2.94 39.69 5.02
C LEU A 453 1.97 40.86 4.91
N ILE A 454 0.68 40.57 4.67
CA ILE A 454 -0.31 41.59 4.33
C ILE A 454 -1.51 41.60 5.27
N ASN A 455 -2.13 42.77 5.46
CA ASN A 455 -3.36 42.90 6.28
C ASN A 455 -4.60 42.46 5.49
N CYS A 456 -4.66 41.17 5.16
CA CYS A 456 -5.79 40.52 4.50
C CYS A 456 -5.82 39.05 4.89
N ASN A 457 -6.99 38.52 5.25
CA ASN A 457 -7.17 37.10 5.61
C ASN A 457 -7.17 36.20 4.36
N GLY A 458 -6.86 34.92 4.53
CA GLY A 458 -6.79 33.95 3.44
C GLY A 458 -8.08 33.88 2.64
N THR A 459 -8.00 34.04 1.31
CA THR A 459 -9.18 34.12 0.43
C THR A 459 -9.99 32.83 0.48
N ASN A 460 -9.28 31.71 0.51
CA ASN A 460 -9.82 30.35 0.50
C ASN A 460 -9.84 29.72 1.91
N GLY A 461 -9.63 30.52 2.96
CA GLY A 461 -9.46 30.03 4.33
C GLY A 461 -8.13 29.30 4.57
N SER A 462 -8.09 28.48 5.61
CA SER A 462 -6.85 27.86 6.06
C SER A 462 -6.32 26.80 5.08
N SER A 463 -5.00 26.74 4.93
CA SER A 463 -4.27 25.75 4.13
C SER A 463 -4.72 24.30 4.41
N ASN A 464 -5.05 24.02 5.66
CA ASN A 464 -5.55 22.72 6.10
C ASN A 464 -6.90 22.34 5.50
N THR A 465 -7.86 23.28 5.49
CA THR A 465 -9.19 23.05 4.93
C THR A 465 -9.14 22.90 3.42
N GLN A 466 -8.29 23.71 2.78
CA GLN A 466 -8.06 23.65 1.35
C GLN A 466 -7.47 22.30 0.91
N ALA A 467 -6.42 21.82 1.61
CA ALA A 467 -5.81 20.53 1.33
C ALA A 467 -6.81 19.37 1.47
N ALA A 468 -7.61 19.36 2.55
CA ALA A 468 -8.63 18.33 2.76
C ALA A 468 -9.69 18.31 1.63
N THR A 469 -10.10 19.49 1.17
CA THR A 469 -11.05 19.63 0.05
C THR A 469 -10.46 19.11 -1.26
N LEU A 470 -9.21 19.45 -1.54
CA LEU A 470 -8.48 18.93 -2.71
C LEU A 470 -8.36 17.40 -2.67
N CYS A 471 -7.96 16.81 -1.54
CA CYS A 471 -7.88 15.36 -1.39
C CYS A 471 -9.24 14.67 -1.60
N THR A 472 -10.32 15.30 -1.14
CA THR A 472 -11.68 14.77 -1.35
C THR A 472 -12.05 14.78 -2.84
N ASN A 473 -11.78 15.88 -3.54
CA ASN A 473 -12.11 16.01 -4.97
C ASN A 473 -11.24 15.13 -5.88
N MET A 474 -9.98 14.92 -5.51
CA MET A 474 -9.08 13.98 -6.17
C MET A 474 -9.57 12.53 -6.13
N LYS A 475 -10.08 12.10 -4.96
CA LYS A 475 -10.58 10.74 -4.77
C LYS A 475 -11.94 10.51 -5.44
N ALA A 476 -12.73 11.56 -5.64
CA ALA A 476 -14.05 11.46 -6.23
C ALA A 476 -14.01 11.01 -7.72
N SER A 477 -15.04 10.29 -8.14
CA SER A 477 -15.27 9.98 -9.56
C SER A 477 -15.50 11.28 -10.35
N PRO A 478 -14.96 11.42 -11.58
CA PRO A 478 -14.24 10.40 -12.38
C PRO A 478 -12.72 10.33 -12.12
N ASN A 479 -12.18 11.19 -11.26
CA ASN A 479 -10.74 11.36 -11.09
C ASN A 479 -10.07 10.12 -10.51
N ASN A 480 -10.70 9.50 -9.49
CA ASN A 480 -10.30 8.24 -8.85
C ASN A 480 -8.78 8.17 -8.54
N VAL A 481 -8.19 9.28 -8.07
CA VAL A 481 -6.76 9.32 -7.72
C VAL A 481 -6.55 8.62 -6.39
N GLU A 482 -5.65 7.65 -6.35
CA GLU A 482 -5.23 6.95 -5.15
C GLU A 482 -4.19 7.80 -4.41
N ILE A 483 -4.43 8.17 -3.15
CA ILE A 483 -3.58 9.06 -2.37
C ILE A 483 -2.93 8.29 -1.22
N PHE A 484 -1.61 8.11 -1.31
CA PHE A 484 -0.75 7.75 -0.19
C PHE A 484 -0.30 9.00 0.55
N THR A 485 -0.31 8.94 1.88
CA THR A 485 0.17 10.05 2.72
C THR A 485 1.21 9.54 3.72
N ILE A 486 2.25 10.36 3.94
CA ILE A 486 3.32 10.06 4.87
C ILE A 486 3.49 11.26 5.80
N GLY A 487 3.24 11.05 7.09
CA GLY A 487 3.54 12.02 8.13
C GLY A 487 4.92 11.76 8.69
N PHE A 488 5.86 12.67 8.49
CA PHE A 488 7.25 12.50 8.92
C PHE A 488 7.56 13.31 10.19
N MET A 489 7.57 12.65 11.35
CA MET A 489 7.80 13.28 12.66
C MET A 489 6.82 14.44 12.93
N VAL A 490 5.54 14.21 12.62
CA VAL A 490 4.47 15.22 12.65
C VAL A 490 3.67 15.26 13.95
N SER A 491 3.01 16.39 14.20
CA SER A 491 2.06 16.57 15.31
C SER A 491 0.82 15.68 15.18
N SER A 492 0.11 15.40 16.28
CA SER A 492 -1.14 14.62 16.22
C SER A 492 -2.20 15.24 15.30
N SER A 493 -2.25 16.57 15.21
CA SER A 493 -3.22 17.26 14.34
C SER A 493 -2.90 17.08 12.85
N ALA A 494 -1.61 17.06 12.49
CA ALA A 494 -1.16 16.70 11.15
C ALA A 494 -1.46 15.24 10.81
N LYS A 495 -1.30 14.30 11.77
CA LYS A 495 -1.65 12.88 11.56
C LYS A 495 -3.12 12.69 11.17
N THR A 496 -4.05 13.27 11.92
CA THR A 496 -5.49 13.19 11.62
C THR A 496 -5.80 13.75 10.24
N ARG A 497 -5.14 14.84 9.84
CA ARG A 497 -5.30 15.44 8.51
C ARG A 497 -4.83 14.53 7.39
N LEU A 498 -3.62 13.97 7.53
CA LEU A 498 -3.04 13.08 6.52
C LEU A 498 -3.87 11.79 6.37
N GLN A 499 -4.32 11.23 7.49
CA GLN A 499 -5.25 10.10 7.50
C GLN A 499 -6.54 10.40 6.73
N ALA A 500 -7.11 11.60 6.88
CA ALA A 500 -8.31 12.01 6.15
C ALA A 500 -8.05 12.23 4.64
N CYS A 501 -6.85 12.70 4.28
CA CYS A 501 -6.45 12.91 2.90
C CYS A 501 -6.19 11.57 2.17
N ALA A 502 -5.58 10.58 2.84
CA ALA A 502 -5.32 9.26 2.30
C ALA A 502 -6.57 8.56 1.72
N THR A 503 -6.39 7.66 0.75
CA THR A 503 -7.51 6.87 0.19
C THR A 503 -8.25 6.09 1.27
N ASP A 504 -7.49 5.38 2.10
CA ASP A 504 -7.97 4.63 3.26
C ASP A 504 -6.83 4.48 4.29
N SER A 505 -7.10 3.77 5.39
CA SER A 505 -6.12 3.57 6.47
C SER A 505 -4.84 2.84 6.05
N SER A 506 -4.89 2.02 4.99
CA SER A 506 -3.71 1.30 4.47
C SER A 506 -2.80 2.17 3.58
N HIS A 507 -3.25 3.38 3.24
CA HIS A 507 -2.52 4.37 2.45
C HIS A 507 -1.89 5.47 3.31
N TYR A 508 -2.00 5.38 4.64
CA TYR A 508 -1.38 6.32 5.57
C TYR A 508 -0.17 5.68 6.26
N TYR A 509 0.92 6.46 6.35
CA TYR A 509 2.16 6.07 7.02
C TYR A 509 2.57 7.14 8.03
N ASP A 510 2.97 6.70 9.21
CA ASP A 510 3.52 7.54 10.27
C ASP A 510 5.01 7.18 10.44
N ALA A 511 5.89 8.07 9.99
CA ALA A 511 7.33 7.86 10.01
C ALA A 511 7.96 8.67 11.14
N SER A 512 8.50 7.99 12.16
CA SER A 512 9.12 8.64 13.32
C SER A 512 10.62 8.89 13.19
N SER A 513 11.27 8.40 12.13
CA SER A 513 12.70 8.52 11.87
C SER A 513 13.01 8.44 10.37
N GLY A 514 14.23 8.79 9.96
CA GLY A 514 14.66 8.67 8.57
C GLY A 514 14.57 7.24 8.02
N ASP A 515 14.88 6.23 8.84
CA ASP A 515 14.74 4.82 8.44
C ASP A 515 13.28 4.41 8.30
N ALA A 516 12.40 4.88 9.19
CA ALA A 516 10.96 4.65 9.08
C ALA A 516 10.38 5.32 7.83
N LEU A 517 10.86 6.52 7.48
CA LEU A 517 10.49 7.21 6.25
C LEU A 517 10.89 6.39 5.01
N ARG A 518 12.13 5.91 4.98
CA ARG A 518 12.64 5.06 3.90
C ARG A 518 11.83 3.77 3.77
N ALA A 519 11.51 3.13 4.90
CA ALA A 519 10.66 1.94 4.93
C ALA A 519 9.24 2.22 4.39
N ALA A 520 8.65 3.38 4.73
CA ALA A 520 7.33 3.78 4.22
C ALA A 520 7.33 3.96 2.69
N PHE A 521 8.31 4.68 2.13
CA PHE A 521 8.44 4.85 0.68
C PHE A 521 8.64 3.51 -0.04
N ARG A 522 9.44 2.60 0.52
CA ARG A 522 9.61 1.24 -0.02
C ARG A 522 8.31 0.44 0.02
N ASP A 523 7.59 0.45 1.14
CA ASP A 523 6.31 -0.28 1.26
C ASP A 523 5.27 0.26 0.27
N ILE A 524 5.20 1.58 0.09
CA ILE A 524 4.34 2.21 -0.94
C ILE A 524 4.76 1.74 -2.34
N ALA A 525 6.06 1.82 -2.66
CA ALA A 525 6.57 1.39 -3.96
C ALA A 525 6.19 -0.07 -4.27
N LEU A 526 6.29 -0.96 -3.27
CA LEU A 526 5.91 -2.37 -3.38
C LEU A 526 4.40 -2.59 -3.54
N LYS A 527 3.56 -1.83 -2.83
CA LYS A 527 2.09 -1.89 -2.98
C LYS A 527 1.66 -1.45 -4.38
N ILE A 528 2.35 -0.44 -4.93
CA ILE A 528 2.08 0.09 -6.27
C ILE A 528 2.59 -0.87 -7.37
N SER A 529 3.69 -1.58 -7.14
CA SER A 529 4.38 -2.43 -8.12
C SER A 529 3.92 -3.90 -8.18
N THR A 530 2.72 -4.21 -7.67
CA THR A 530 2.09 -5.56 -7.58
C THR A 530 2.86 -6.72 -8.25
N LEU A 531 3.54 -7.52 -7.42
CA LEU A 531 4.17 -8.78 -7.81
C LEU A 531 3.12 -9.77 -8.36
N ARG A 532 3.42 -10.40 -9.50
CA ARG A 532 2.58 -11.48 -10.07
C ARG A 532 3.13 -12.85 -9.64
N LEU A 533 2.23 -13.68 -9.12
CA LEU A 533 2.43 -15.13 -9.03
C LEU A 533 2.09 -15.77 -10.38
N THR A 534 2.98 -16.62 -10.90
CA THR A 534 2.69 -17.53 -12.01
C THR A 534 2.54 -18.94 -11.41
N GLN A 535 1.34 -19.53 -11.57
CA GLN A 535 1.09 -20.92 -11.18
C GLN A 535 1.64 -21.87 -12.23
#